data_AF-A0A3D2RIM5-F1
#
_entry.id   AF-A0A3D2RIM5-F1
#
_cell.length_a   1.000
_cell.length_b   1.000
_cell.length_c   1.000
_cell.angle_alpha   90.00
_cell.angle_beta   90.00
_cell.angle_gamma   90.00
#
_symmetry.space_group_name_H-M   'P 1'
#
loop_
_entity.id
_entity.type
_entity.pdbx_description
1 polymer ?
#
loop_
_entity_poly.entity_id
_entity_poly.type
_entity_poly.pdbx_seq_one_letter_code
_entity_poly.pdbx_strand_id
1 'polypeptide(L)'
;MSSQIERKTTRLDSLYSPKFTGFLADEAAPEGSPFYPNAAHTVQNQKAIATRILLNTYLRAMIRTSAPAVSVLIPAYNAEETLKEALSTISEQSFADFETIVVNDGSTDGTADILNSTAELDDRIRPVHLAHQGLVGALNAGISLCESRYVARFDADDRAHPDRLSRQVDFLDANADIDAVGSQIRCFPDERVAKGFRIYERWINGLISPEDIAREIYIESPLVHPSVTIRREVLDRCGGYVDNGWPEDYDLWLRLHTAGSRFAKIPEALHEWREGDRRLTRTDSRYSVENFIRAKTHYLVQGPLNDSKKVIIWGAGQMGRRVSKHLLRAGVELLAFVDIDPKKIGNTRRGALIISPEELPSVAERSDNPLILAAVPSRGARSLIRENLNGLGWVEGREYICVA
;
A
#
# COMPACT_ATOMS: atom_id res chain seq x y z
N MET A 1 -5.05 -15.21 46.09
CA MET A 1 -4.71 -13.99 45.32
C MET A 1 -4.57 -12.72 46.16
N SER A 2 -5.14 -12.63 47.37
CA SER A 2 -5.00 -11.41 48.22
C SER A 2 -3.64 -11.28 48.92
N SER A 3 -2.98 -12.40 49.28
CA SER A 3 -1.71 -12.38 50.05
C SER A 3 -0.41 -12.17 49.24
N GLN A 4 -0.47 -12.25 47.91
CA GLN A 4 0.68 -11.93 47.04
C GLN A 4 0.72 -10.45 46.62
N ILE A 5 -0.42 -9.74 46.73
CA ILE A 5 -0.55 -8.32 46.41
C ILE A 5 0.01 -7.47 47.57
N GLU A 6 -0.30 -7.81 48.82
CA GLU A 6 0.24 -7.13 50.01
C GLU A 6 1.77 -7.23 50.14
N ARG A 7 2.38 -8.35 49.73
CA ARG A 7 3.85 -8.52 49.80
C ARG A 7 4.62 -7.72 48.75
N LYS A 8 3.96 -7.23 47.69
CA LYS A 8 4.60 -6.44 46.62
C LYS A 8 4.42 -4.94 46.81
N THR A 9 3.34 -4.48 47.45
CA THR A 9 3.18 -3.07 47.85
C THR A 9 4.22 -2.65 48.89
N THR A 10 4.57 -3.51 49.84
CA THR A 10 5.65 -3.24 50.83
C THR A 10 7.03 -3.06 50.19
N ARG A 11 7.24 -3.53 48.95
CA ARG A 11 8.52 -3.42 48.23
C ARG A 11 8.65 -2.11 47.44
N LEU A 12 7.54 -1.45 47.12
CA LEU A 12 7.53 -0.15 46.41
C LEU A 12 7.78 1.03 47.36
N ASP A 13 7.37 0.94 48.62
CA ASP A 13 7.68 1.96 49.63
C ASP A 13 9.19 2.03 49.95
N SER A 14 9.94 0.97 49.65
CA SER A 14 11.40 0.89 49.87
C SER A 14 12.25 1.58 48.80
N LEU A 15 11.65 2.03 47.69
CA LEU A 15 12.36 2.75 46.61
C LEU A 15 12.44 4.27 46.83
N TYR A 16 11.79 4.80 47.87
CA TYR A 16 11.94 6.19 48.29
C TYR A 16 12.93 6.31 49.47
N SER A 17 14.21 6.06 49.17
CA SER A 17 15.31 6.50 50.03
C SER A 17 15.50 8.02 49.87
N PRO A 18 15.75 8.79 50.96
CA PRO A 18 15.99 10.23 50.91
C PRO A 18 17.38 10.51 50.34
N LYS A 19 17.55 10.40 49.01
CA LYS A 19 18.74 10.83 48.27
C LYS A 19 18.46 11.52 46.94
N PHE A 20 17.23 11.98 46.71
CA PHE A 20 16.87 12.82 45.56
C PHE A 20 16.03 14.03 46.02
N THR A 21 16.58 14.79 46.97
CA THR A 21 16.12 16.14 47.31
C THR A 21 17.35 17.04 47.46
N GLY A 22 18.10 17.14 46.37
CA GLY A 22 19.26 18.03 46.29
C GLY A 22 19.29 18.60 44.89
N PHE A 23 18.52 19.66 44.69
CA PHE A 23 18.62 20.74 43.69
C PHE A 23 17.23 21.40 43.65
N LEU A 24 17.17 22.71 43.91
CA LEU A 24 16.00 23.52 44.27
C LEU A 24 15.71 23.63 45.78
N ALA A 25 16.73 24.02 46.54
CA ALA A 25 16.53 24.70 47.81
C ALA A 25 17.59 25.80 47.94
N ASP A 26 17.40 26.89 47.21
CA ASP A 26 17.94 28.19 47.61
C ASP A 26 17.13 29.28 46.90
N GLU A 27 16.13 29.80 47.61
CA GLU A 27 15.67 31.19 47.61
C GLU A 27 14.44 31.25 48.53
N ALA A 28 14.69 31.56 49.80
CA ALA A 28 13.64 31.78 50.78
C ALA A 28 12.92 33.11 50.47
N ALA A 29 11.67 33.03 50.02
CA ALA A 29 10.75 34.17 49.99
C ALA A 29 10.09 34.34 51.37
N PRO A 30 9.80 35.59 51.82
CA PRO A 30 9.30 35.84 53.17
C PRO A 30 7.84 35.40 53.32
N GLU A 31 7.55 34.74 54.44
CA GLU A 31 6.21 34.30 54.82
C GLU A 31 5.25 35.50 54.98
N GLY A 32 4.12 35.49 54.24
CA GLY A 32 3.03 36.45 54.45
C GLY A 32 2.36 37.08 53.22
N SER A 33 2.47 36.53 52.00
CA SER A 33 1.79 37.08 50.81
C SER A 33 0.49 36.32 50.47
N PRO A 34 -0.66 37.00 50.24
CA PRO A 34 -1.95 36.36 49.96
C PRO A 34 -2.13 35.92 48.49
N PHE A 35 -1.07 35.90 47.67
CA PHE A 35 -1.15 35.64 46.22
C PHE A 35 -0.53 34.32 45.73
N TYR A 36 -0.11 33.41 46.61
CA TYR A 36 0.36 32.09 46.21
C TYR A 36 -0.59 30.99 46.71
N PRO A 37 -1.28 30.23 45.83
CA PRO A 37 -2.02 29.07 46.26
C PRO A 37 -1.04 28.07 46.89
N ASN A 38 -1.42 27.59 48.07
CA ASN A 38 -0.66 26.72 48.96
C ASN A 38 0.13 25.64 48.19
N ALA A 39 1.46 25.70 48.20
CA ALA A 39 2.35 24.84 47.40
C ALA A 39 2.10 23.33 47.60
N ALA A 40 1.59 22.95 48.77
CA ALA A 40 1.20 21.58 49.09
C ALA A 40 0.02 21.06 48.22
N HIS A 41 -0.95 21.93 47.90
CA HIS A 41 -2.10 21.56 47.05
C HIS A 41 -1.70 21.41 45.57
N THR A 42 -0.78 22.25 45.08
CA THR A 42 -0.27 22.18 43.70
C THR A 42 0.56 20.91 43.48
N VAL A 43 1.40 20.52 44.45
CA VAL A 43 2.19 19.28 44.40
C VAL A 43 1.32 18.03 44.54
N GLN A 44 0.28 18.04 45.37
CA GLN A 44 -0.68 16.93 45.45
C GLN A 44 -1.47 16.73 44.16
N ASN A 45 -1.92 17.81 43.51
CA ASN A 45 -2.59 17.73 42.21
C ASN A 45 -1.65 17.22 41.11
N GLN A 46 -0.40 17.69 41.06
CA GLN A 46 0.59 17.19 40.10
C GLN A 46 0.95 15.72 40.32
N LYS A 47 1.09 15.28 41.59
CA LYS A 47 1.27 13.85 41.91
C LYS A 47 0.06 13.01 41.54
N ALA A 48 -1.15 13.49 41.77
CA ALA A 48 -2.38 12.77 41.40
C ALA A 48 -2.53 12.64 39.87
N ILE A 49 -2.19 13.70 39.13
CA ILE A 49 -2.16 13.68 37.65
C ILE A 49 -1.09 12.72 37.14
N ALA A 50 0.15 12.82 37.64
CA ALA A 50 1.25 11.92 37.26
C ALA A 50 0.93 10.46 37.60
N THR A 51 0.33 10.20 38.77
CA THR A 51 -0.09 8.85 39.19
C THR A 51 -1.20 8.33 38.30
N ARG A 52 -2.15 9.18 37.87
CA ARG A 52 -3.24 8.77 36.97
C ARG A 52 -2.74 8.54 35.54
N ILE A 53 -1.75 9.30 35.07
CA ILE A 53 -1.04 9.06 33.81
C ILE A 53 -0.30 7.73 33.91
N LEU A 54 0.56 7.53 34.91
CA LEU A 54 1.30 6.29 35.13
C LEU A 54 0.37 5.08 35.28
N LEU A 55 -0.74 5.21 36.00
CA LEU A 55 -1.72 4.14 36.17
C LEU A 55 -2.46 3.84 34.87
N ASN A 56 -2.82 4.85 34.06
CA ASN A 56 -3.39 4.64 32.75
C ASN A 56 -2.38 4.02 31.77
N THR A 57 -1.13 4.46 31.78
CA THR A 57 -0.03 3.86 30.99
C THR A 57 0.19 2.41 31.40
N TYR A 58 0.20 2.12 32.70
CA TYR A 58 0.38 0.77 33.24
C TYR A 58 -0.83 -0.13 32.94
N LEU A 59 -2.06 0.36 33.11
CA LEU A 59 -3.28 -0.37 32.76
C LEU A 59 -3.38 -0.62 31.26
N ARG A 60 -2.97 0.33 30.41
CA ARG A 60 -2.90 0.15 28.95
C ARG A 60 -1.81 -0.83 28.53
N ALA A 61 -0.64 -0.79 29.18
CA ALA A 61 0.43 -1.77 28.98
C ALA A 61 0.00 -3.18 29.44
N MET A 62 -0.81 -3.29 30.50
CA MET A 62 -1.40 -4.55 30.96
C MET A 62 -2.54 -5.06 30.06
N ILE A 63 -3.23 -4.18 29.34
CA ILE A 63 -4.25 -4.56 28.33
C ILE A 63 -3.59 -5.01 27.02
N ARG A 64 -2.40 -4.51 26.67
CA ARG A 64 -1.55 -4.93 25.52
C ARG A 64 -0.95 -6.36 25.68
N THR A 65 -1.70 -7.31 26.23
CA THR A 65 -1.27 -8.72 26.30
C THR A 65 -1.50 -9.48 24.99
N SER A 66 -2.26 -8.90 24.06
CA SER A 66 -2.37 -9.32 22.65
C SER A 66 -1.89 -8.18 21.74
N ALA A 67 -1.25 -8.54 20.62
CA ALA A 67 -0.95 -7.58 19.55
C ALA A 67 -2.25 -6.88 19.09
N PRO A 68 -2.20 -5.60 18.69
CA PRO A 68 -3.37 -4.90 18.19
C PRO A 68 -3.95 -5.60 16.95
N ALA A 69 -5.20 -5.30 16.61
CA ALA A 69 -5.81 -5.85 15.40
C ALA A 69 -5.15 -5.33 14.11
N VAL A 70 -4.64 -4.10 14.11
CA VAL A 70 -4.04 -3.46 12.94
C VAL A 70 -2.69 -2.83 13.28
N SER A 71 -1.67 -3.10 12.47
CA SER A 71 -0.44 -2.29 12.41
C SER A 71 -0.53 -1.38 11.18
N VAL A 72 -0.60 -0.07 11.37
CA VAL A 72 -0.48 0.91 10.30
C VAL A 72 1.00 1.08 9.98
N LEU A 73 1.41 0.80 8.75
CA LEU A 73 2.80 0.90 8.31
C LEU A 73 3.00 2.12 7.42
N ILE A 74 3.84 3.06 7.88
CA ILE A 74 4.16 4.31 7.19
C ILE A 74 5.68 4.40 6.92
N PRO A 75 6.16 4.20 5.68
CA PRO A 75 7.50 4.61 5.32
C PRO A 75 7.55 6.14 5.16
N ALA A 76 8.57 6.78 5.71
CA ALA A 76 8.79 8.21 5.63
C ALA A 76 10.23 8.52 5.20
N TYR A 77 10.39 9.34 4.17
CA TYR A 77 11.68 9.87 3.74
C TYR A 77 11.50 11.30 3.25
N ASN A 78 12.16 12.24 3.93
CA ASN A 78 12.06 13.68 3.66
C ASN A 78 10.62 14.19 3.53
N ALA A 79 9.81 13.89 4.55
CA ALA A 79 8.38 14.17 4.66
C ALA A 79 8.09 15.31 5.67
N GLU A 80 9.02 16.22 5.92
CA GLU A 80 8.84 17.30 6.92
C GLU A 80 7.55 18.11 6.69
N GLU A 81 7.22 18.37 5.43
CA GLU A 81 6.06 19.18 5.05
C GLU A 81 4.71 18.49 5.30
N THR A 82 4.67 17.15 5.37
CA THR A 82 3.41 16.39 5.28
C THR A 82 3.20 15.39 6.41
N LEU A 83 4.26 14.90 7.05
CA LEU A 83 4.17 13.81 8.01
C LEU A 83 3.24 14.14 9.18
N LYS A 84 3.30 15.38 9.69
CA LYS A 84 2.44 15.81 10.81
C LYS A 84 0.96 15.71 10.46
N GLU A 85 0.59 16.10 9.24
CA GLU A 85 -0.79 16.01 8.76
C GLU A 85 -1.21 14.56 8.57
N ALA A 86 -0.36 13.74 7.94
CA ALA A 86 -0.61 12.32 7.72
C ALA A 86 -0.87 11.60 9.06
N LEU A 87 0.01 11.81 10.05
CA LEU A 87 -0.13 11.21 11.38
C LEU A 87 -1.39 11.69 12.11
N SER A 88 -1.77 12.97 12.01
CA SER A 88 -3.03 13.47 12.60
C SER A 88 -4.24 12.66 12.13
N THR A 89 -4.34 12.39 10.83
CA THR A 89 -5.48 11.63 10.27
C THR A 89 -5.51 10.17 10.70
N ILE A 90 -4.34 9.58 10.99
CA ILE A 90 -4.24 8.23 11.56
C ILE A 90 -4.58 8.23 13.04
N SER A 91 -4.14 9.24 13.81
CA SER A 91 -4.49 9.36 15.23
C SER A 91 -5.99 9.58 15.46
N GLU A 92 -6.68 10.18 14.48
CA GLU A 92 -8.12 10.47 14.48
C GLU A 92 -9.00 9.29 14.00
N GLN A 93 -8.42 8.11 13.72
CA GLN A 93 -9.20 6.94 13.31
C GLN A 93 -10.23 6.52 14.37
N SER A 94 -11.44 6.18 13.93
CA SER A 94 -12.54 5.72 14.79
C SER A 94 -12.30 4.32 15.36
N PHE A 95 -11.51 3.50 14.65
CA PHE A 95 -11.06 2.20 15.14
C PHE A 95 -9.92 2.39 16.15
N ALA A 96 -10.05 1.85 17.36
CA ALA A 96 -9.08 2.11 18.44
C ALA A 96 -7.96 1.08 18.60
N ASP A 97 -8.17 -0.16 18.12
CA ASP A 97 -7.27 -1.29 18.36
C ASP A 97 -6.16 -1.39 17.30
N PHE A 98 -5.32 -0.37 17.23
CA PHE A 98 -4.21 -0.30 16.29
C PHE A 98 -2.93 0.27 16.90
N GLU A 99 -1.82 -0.02 16.24
CA GLU A 99 -0.55 0.69 16.39
C GLU A 99 -0.15 1.33 15.05
N THR A 100 0.74 2.32 15.09
CA THR A 100 1.30 2.97 13.90
C THR A 100 2.82 2.84 13.93
N ILE A 101 3.37 2.06 13.02
CA ILE A 101 4.82 1.91 12.84
C ILE A 101 5.26 2.86 11.74
N VAL A 102 6.04 3.87 12.12
CA VAL A 102 6.58 4.86 11.18
C VAL A 102 8.06 4.62 11.00
N VAL A 103 8.45 4.23 9.79
CA VAL A 103 9.85 3.97 9.44
C VAL A 103 10.43 5.20 8.76
N ASN A 104 11.20 5.98 9.49
CA ASN A 104 12.02 7.04 8.95
C ASN A 104 13.27 6.45 8.27
N ASP A 105 13.27 6.45 6.94
CA ASP A 105 14.30 5.88 6.08
C ASP A 105 15.48 6.84 5.86
N GLY A 106 16.08 7.32 6.95
CA GLY A 106 17.26 8.17 6.92
C GLY A 106 17.01 9.57 6.36
N SER A 107 15.88 10.20 6.71
CA SER A 107 15.57 11.57 6.31
C SER A 107 16.64 12.57 6.77
N THR A 108 16.85 13.61 5.96
CA THR A 108 17.83 14.69 6.20
C THR A 108 17.17 16.03 6.56
N ASP A 109 15.85 16.07 6.56
CA ASP A 109 15.02 17.24 6.91
C ASP A 109 14.40 17.08 8.31
N GLY A 110 13.44 17.93 8.67
CA GLY A 110 12.77 17.90 9.98
C GLY A 110 11.87 16.68 10.26
N THR A 111 11.81 15.68 9.36
CA THR A 111 10.96 14.48 9.51
C THR A 111 11.20 13.73 10.82
N ALA A 112 12.47 13.58 11.23
CA ALA A 112 12.80 12.84 12.45
C ALA A 112 12.25 13.53 13.71
N ASP A 113 12.38 14.84 13.80
CA ASP A 113 11.92 15.63 14.95
C ASP A 113 10.40 15.65 15.05
N ILE A 114 9.71 15.78 13.91
CA ILE A 114 8.24 15.67 13.84
C ILE A 114 7.78 14.30 14.31
N LEU A 115 8.41 13.24 13.83
CA LEU A 115 8.05 11.88 14.21
C LEU A 115 8.23 11.64 15.72
N ASN A 116 9.39 12.02 16.28
CA ASN A 116 9.67 11.84 17.70
C ASN A 116 8.71 12.63 18.59
N SER A 117 8.49 13.92 18.28
CA SER A 117 7.56 14.75 19.05
C SER A 117 6.11 14.27 18.95
N THR A 118 5.70 13.69 17.81
CA THR A 118 4.34 13.13 17.68
C THR A 118 4.21 11.82 18.48
N ALA A 119 5.25 10.98 18.51
CA ALA A 119 5.28 9.76 19.31
C ALA A 119 5.23 10.02 20.82
N GLU A 120 5.73 11.16 21.30
CA GLU A 120 5.58 11.59 22.69
C GLU A 120 4.13 11.96 23.06
N LEU A 121 3.29 12.28 22.07
CA LEU A 121 1.90 12.68 22.26
C LEU A 121 0.89 11.54 22.03
N ASP A 122 1.25 10.52 21.25
CA ASP A 122 0.41 9.37 20.95
C ASP A 122 1.19 8.05 21.09
N ASP A 123 0.97 7.35 22.21
CA ASP A 123 1.60 6.06 22.55
C ASP A 123 1.31 4.91 21.55
N ARG A 124 0.44 5.13 20.56
CA ARG A 124 0.22 4.19 19.45
C ARG A 124 1.27 4.33 18.37
N ILE A 125 1.97 5.45 18.28
CA ILE A 125 2.99 5.72 17.27
C ILE A 125 4.34 5.18 17.75
N ARG A 126 4.88 4.24 16.98
CA ARG A 126 6.20 3.64 17.17
C ARG A 126 7.17 4.17 16.12
N PRO A 127 8.07 5.09 16.49
CA PRO A 127 9.09 5.60 15.58
C PRO A 127 10.20 4.56 15.37
N VAL A 128 10.63 4.40 14.12
CA VAL A 128 11.74 3.53 13.74
C VAL A 128 12.67 4.33 12.83
N HIS A 129 13.92 4.51 13.25
CA HIS A 129 14.92 5.25 12.48
C HIS A 129 15.94 4.31 11.87
N LEU A 130 16.09 4.40 10.54
CA LEU A 130 17.06 3.62 9.78
C LEU A 130 18.03 4.55 9.07
N ALA A 131 19.19 4.03 8.68
CA ALA A 131 19.95 4.64 7.60
C ALA A 131 19.18 4.48 6.29
N HIS A 132 19.34 5.41 5.34
CA HIS A 132 18.61 5.38 4.07
C HIS A 132 18.90 4.09 3.29
N GLN A 133 17.86 3.28 3.08
CA GLN A 133 17.89 2.00 2.36
C GLN A 133 16.87 1.93 1.22
N GLY A 134 16.07 2.99 1.05
CA GLY A 134 15.03 3.09 0.04
C GLY A 134 13.72 2.43 0.47
N LEU A 135 12.66 2.71 -0.30
CA LEU A 135 11.28 2.33 0.04
C LEU A 135 11.10 0.84 0.37
N VAL A 136 11.67 -0.08 -0.41
CA VAL A 136 11.55 -1.53 -0.18
C VAL A 136 12.19 -1.94 1.14
N GLY A 137 13.38 -1.40 1.46
CA GLY A 137 14.07 -1.66 2.73
C GLY A 137 13.25 -1.14 3.91
N ALA A 138 12.75 0.09 3.82
CA ALA A 138 11.91 0.70 4.85
C ALA A 138 10.60 -0.09 5.08
N LEU A 139 9.93 -0.50 4.01
CA LEU A 139 8.70 -1.30 4.10
C LEU A 139 8.95 -2.66 4.76
N ASN A 140 10.00 -3.38 4.35
CA ASN A 140 10.30 -4.70 4.93
C ASN A 140 10.76 -4.61 6.39
N ALA A 141 11.54 -3.58 6.74
CA ALA A 141 11.89 -3.31 8.14
C ALA A 141 10.63 -3.05 8.97
N GLY A 142 9.69 -2.26 8.45
CA GLY A 142 8.40 -2.02 9.09
C GLY A 142 7.53 -3.27 9.23
N ILE A 143 7.39 -4.08 8.17
CA ILE A 143 6.65 -5.36 8.20
C ILE A 143 7.20 -6.28 9.29
N SER A 144 8.52 -6.34 9.46
CA SER A 144 9.15 -7.19 10.49
C SER A 144 8.76 -6.81 11.92
N LEU A 145 8.27 -5.59 12.13
CA LEU A 145 7.82 -5.07 13.41
C LEU A 145 6.30 -5.13 13.56
N CYS A 146 5.55 -5.38 12.49
CA CYS A 146 4.10 -5.54 12.52
C CYS A 146 3.73 -6.93 13.07
N GLU A 147 3.15 -6.98 14.27
CA GLU A 147 2.68 -8.23 14.90
C GLU A 147 1.15 -8.41 14.80
N SER A 148 0.45 -7.41 14.28
CA SER A 148 -1.02 -7.42 14.14
C SER A 148 -1.53 -8.39 13.08
N ARG A 149 -2.79 -8.82 13.21
CA ARG A 149 -3.46 -9.67 12.19
C ARG A 149 -3.58 -8.99 10.82
N TYR A 150 -3.69 -7.66 10.81
CA TYR A 150 -3.78 -6.85 9.60
C TYR A 150 -2.66 -5.81 9.55
N VAL A 151 -2.12 -5.59 8.36
CA VAL A 151 -1.17 -4.51 8.08
C VAL A 151 -1.83 -3.52 7.14
N ALA A 152 -2.13 -2.33 7.64
CA ALA A 152 -2.67 -1.23 6.86
C ALA A 152 -1.50 -0.39 6.33
N ARG A 153 -1.29 -0.36 5.01
CA ARG A 153 -0.25 0.47 4.43
C ARG A 153 -0.74 1.92 4.37
N PHE A 154 0.11 2.88 4.68
CA PHE A 154 -0.19 4.31 4.50
C PHE A 154 1.06 5.09 4.07
N ASP A 155 0.87 6.26 3.45
CA ASP A 155 1.94 7.12 2.96
C ASP A 155 2.13 8.33 3.89
N ALA A 156 3.37 8.78 4.07
CA ALA A 156 3.72 9.91 4.93
C ALA A 156 3.23 11.28 4.41
N ASP A 157 2.64 11.31 3.21
CA ASP A 157 2.08 12.50 2.59
C ASP A 157 0.56 12.43 2.35
N ASP A 158 -0.11 11.33 2.65
CA ASP A 158 -1.53 11.16 2.37
C ASP A 158 -2.44 11.53 3.56
N ARG A 159 -3.77 11.46 3.34
CA ARG A 159 -4.78 11.60 4.42
C ARG A 159 -5.69 10.38 4.45
N ALA A 160 -6.01 9.90 5.65
CA ALA A 160 -6.96 8.82 5.84
C ALA A 160 -8.34 9.36 6.26
N HIS A 161 -9.41 8.82 5.71
CA HIS A 161 -10.76 9.06 6.24
C HIS A 161 -10.86 8.50 7.66
N PRO A 162 -11.55 9.15 8.63
CA PRO A 162 -11.61 8.69 10.03
C PRO A 162 -12.09 7.25 10.21
N ASP A 163 -12.96 6.77 9.32
CA ASP A 163 -13.49 5.40 9.36
C ASP A 163 -12.71 4.39 8.51
N ARG A 164 -11.57 4.76 7.92
CA ARG A 164 -10.85 3.86 7.01
C ARG A 164 -10.54 2.51 7.66
N LEU A 165 -9.92 2.53 8.84
CA LEU A 165 -9.48 1.30 9.50
C LEU A 165 -10.66 0.41 9.90
N SER A 166 -11.71 0.97 10.49
CA SER A 166 -12.90 0.19 10.90
C SER A 166 -13.56 -0.48 9.70
N ARG A 167 -13.76 0.27 8.60
CA ARG A 167 -14.36 -0.26 7.36
C ARG A 167 -13.54 -1.40 6.75
N GLN A 168 -12.22 -1.26 6.71
CA GLN A 168 -11.33 -2.28 6.14
C GLN A 168 -11.22 -3.53 7.01
N VAL A 169 -11.19 -3.36 8.34
CA VAL A 169 -11.22 -4.46 9.30
C VAL A 169 -12.53 -5.24 9.19
N ASP A 170 -13.68 -4.56 9.24
CA ASP A 170 -14.99 -5.18 9.13
C ASP A 170 -15.14 -5.96 7.82
N PHE A 171 -14.63 -5.38 6.72
CA PHE A 171 -14.65 -6.03 5.41
C PHE A 171 -13.82 -7.34 5.41
N LEU A 172 -12.59 -7.31 5.92
CA LEU A 172 -11.73 -8.50 5.95
C LEU A 172 -12.27 -9.55 6.93
N ASP A 173 -12.85 -9.16 8.05
CA ASP A 173 -13.45 -10.09 9.00
C ASP A 173 -14.68 -10.80 8.39
N ALA A 174 -15.46 -10.09 7.56
CA ALA A 174 -16.60 -10.65 6.85
C ALA A 174 -16.25 -11.47 5.59
N ASN A 175 -15.06 -11.30 5.01
CA ASN A 175 -14.66 -11.92 3.75
C ASN A 175 -13.31 -12.65 3.90
N ALA A 176 -13.38 -13.87 4.43
CA ALA A 176 -12.21 -14.71 4.68
C ALA A 176 -11.43 -15.10 3.41
N ASP A 177 -12.07 -15.08 2.23
CA ASP A 177 -11.45 -15.38 0.95
C ASP A 177 -10.67 -14.19 0.34
N ILE A 178 -10.76 -13.01 0.94
CA ILE A 178 -10.03 -11.81 0.49
C ILE A 178 -8.74 -11.64 1.29
N ASP A 179 -7.61 -11.57 0.59
CA ASP A 179 -6.26 -11.44 1.16
C ASP A 179 -5.87 -9.98 1.42
N ALA A 180 -6.32 -9.06 0.57
CA ALA A 180 -6.09 -7.63 0.71
C ALA A 180 -7.30 -6.82 0.24
N VAL A 181 -7.60 -5.74 0.97
CA VAL A 181 -8.67 -4.81 0.62
C VAL A 181 -8.13 -3.39 0.49
N GLY A 182 -8.41 -2.74 -0.63
CA GLY A 182 -8.23 -1.30 -0.79
C GLY A 182 -9.52 -0.52 -0.54
N SER A 183 -9.50 0.77 -0.81
CA SER A 183 -10.71 1.59 -0.91
C SER A 183 -10.71 2.34 -2.23
N GLN A 184 -11.84 2.95 -2.57
CA GLN A 184 -11.75 4.07 -3.50
C GLN A 184 -10.89 5.17 -2.90
N ILE A 185 -10.32 5.99 -3.77
CA ILE A 185 -9.45 7.10 -3.40
C ILE A 185 -10.01 8.41 -3.92
N ARG A 186 -9.55 9.51 -3.34
CA ARG A 186 -9.73 10.86 -3.87
C ARG A 186 -8.38 11.54 -4.04
N CYS A 187 -8.07 12.06 -5.21
CA CYS A 187 -6.82 12.81 -5.39
C CYS A 187 -6.92 14.23 -4.81
N PHE A 188 -5.86 14.74 -4.18
CA PHE A 188 -5.83 16.10 -3.61
C PHE A 188 -4.41 16.70 -3.67
N PRO A 189 -4.22 18.03 -3.61
CA PRO A 189 -5.25 19.06 -3.70
C PRO A 189 -5.81 19.15 -5.13
N ASP A 190 -7.08 19.51 -5.28
CA ASP A 190 -7.81 19.39 -6.56
C ASP A 190 -7.16 20.21 -7.69
N GLU A 191 -6.53 21.33 -7.34
CA GLU A 191 -5.87 22.23 -8.29
C GLU A 191 -4.62 21.60 -8.93
N ARG A 192 -4.03 20.59 -8.28
CA ARG A 192 -2.86 19.85 -8.80
C ARG A 192 -3.24 18.60 -9.59
N VAL A 193 -4.51 18.19 -9.57
CA VAL A 193 -4.95 16.95 -10.24
C VAL A 193 -5.14 17.19 -11.74
N ALA A 194 -4.19 16.72 -12.54
CA ALA A 194 -4.28 16.80 -13.99
C ALA A 194 -5.49 16.03 -14.55
N LYS A 195 -6.06 16.52 -15.67
CA LYS A 195 -7.22 15.89 -16.34
C LYS A 195 -6.99 14.40 -16.67
N GLY A 196 -5.78 14.04 -17.10
CA GLY A 196 -5.41 12.65 -17.36
C GLY A 196 -5.47 11.79 -16.09
N PHE A 197 -5.04 12.33 -14.97
CA PHE A 197 -5.06 11.64 -13.67
C PHE A 197 -6.49 11.45 -13.15
N ARG A 198 -7.42 12.39 -13.40
CA ARG A 198 -8.85 12.18 -13.11
C ARG A 198 -9.49 11.04 -13.90
N ILE A 199 -8.96 10.72 -15.08
CA ILE A 199 -9.41 9.55 -15.85
C ILE A 199 -8.89 8.28 -15.18
N TYR A 200 -7.62 8.29 -14.74
CA TYR A 200 -7.02 7.20 -14.00
C TYR A 200 -7.75 6.93 -12.67
N GLU A 201 -8.02 7.98 -11.88
CA GLU A 201 -8.79 7.93 -10.64
C GLU A 201 -10.17 7.26 -10.83
N ARG A 202 -10.92 7.67 -11.86
CA ARG A 202 -12.21 7.03 -12.17
C ARG A 202 -12.07 5.56 -12.57
N TRP A 203 -11.04 5.22 -13.35
CA TRP A 203 -10.80 3.84 -13.76
C TRP A 203 -10.46 2.97 -12.54
N ILE A 204 -9.50 3.40 -11.71
CA ILE A 204 -9.07 2.62 -10.56
C ILE A 204 -10.18 2.50 -9.51
N ASN A 205 -10.99 3.55 -9.29
CA ASN A 205 -12.14 3.51 -8.38
C ASN A 205 -13.28 2.60 -8.87
N GLY A 206 -13.28 2.23 -10.16
CA GLY A 206 -14.23 1.26 -10.73
C GLY A 206 -13.84 -0.21 -10.49
N LEU A 207 -12.62 -0.49 -10.03
CA LEU A 207 -12.13 -1.86 -9.80
C LEU A 207 -12.46 -2.31 -8.38
N ILE A 208 -13.69 -2.81 -8.18
CA ILE A 208 -14.23 -3.11 -6.84
C ILE A 208 -14.13 -4.59 -6.51
N SER A 209 -14.63 -5.46 -7.38
CA SER A 209 -14.67 -6.91 -7.13
C SER A 209 -13.32 -7.60 -7.40
N PRO A 210 -13.08 -8.79 -6.82
CA PRO A 210 -11.94 -9.62 -7.17
C PRO A 210 -11.82 -9.88 -8.67
N GLU A 211 -12.96 -10.08 -9.33
CA GLU A 211 -13.03 -10.36 -10.76
C GLU A 211 -12.66 -9.12 -11.60
N ASP A 212 -13.08 -7.92 -11.19
CA ASP A 212 -12.67 -6.67 -11.84
C ASP A 212 -11.16 -6.43 -11.71
N ILE A 213 -10.63 -6.65 -10.51
CA ILE A 213 -9.20 -6.45 -10.23
C ILE A 213 -8.36 -7.46 -10.99
N ALA A 214 -8.71 -8.74 -10.95
CA ALA A 214 -8.01 -9.80 -11.69
C ALA A 214 -8.03 -9.56 -13.20
N ARG A 215 -9.17 -9.13 -13.76
CA ARG A 215 -9.30 -8.81 -15.18
C ARG A 215 -8.38 -7.67 -15.63
N GLU A 216 -8.15 -6.69 -14.76
CA GLU A 216 -7.43 -5.45 -15.09
C GLU A 216 -5.98 -5.43 -14.59
N ILE A 217 -5.54 -6.47 -13.87
CA ILE A 217 -4.22 -6.51 -13.20
C ILE A 217 -3.04 -6.39 -14.16
N TYR A 218 -3.16 -6.86 -15.41
CA TYR A 218 -2.09 -6.75 -16.41
C TYR A 218 -2.14 -5.44 -17.20
N ILE A 219 -3.14 -4.59 -16.97
CA ILE A 219 -3.29 -3.29 -17.66
C ILE A 219 -2.49 -2.23 -16.91
N GLU A 220 -2.68 -2.13 -15.60
CA GLU A 220 -1.98 -1.20 -14.72
C GLU A 220 -2.14 -1.69 -13.26
N SER A 221 -1.42 -1.10 -12.30
CA SER A 221 -1.58 -1.43 -10.87
C SER A 221 -3.02 -1.21 -10.41
N PRO A 222 -3.76 -2.27 -10.01
CA PRO A 222 -5.20 -2.16 -9.76
C PRO A 222 -5.53 -1.63 -8.36
N LEU A 223 -4.56 -1.58 -7.45
CA LEU A 223 -4.72 -1.12 -6.07
C LEU A 223 -3.80 0.08 -5.83
N VAL A 224 -4.34 1.15 -5.25
CA VAL A 224 -3.52 2.26 -4.78
C VAL A 224 -2.82 1.83 -3.51
N HIS A 225 -1.51 1.64 -3.57
CA HIS A 225 -0.71 1.07 -2.48
C HIS A 225 -0.99 1.69 -1.09
N PRO A 226 -1.05 3.03 -0.90
CA PRO A 226 -1.35 3.61 0.41
C PRO A 226 -2.79 3.41 0.92
N SER A 227 -3.70 2.87 0.11
CA SER A 227 -5.08 2.61 0.55
C SER A 227 -5.32 1.17 1.02
N VAL A 228 -4.34 0.27 0.91
CA VAL A 228 -4.56 -1.17 1.15
C VAL A 228 -4.38 -1.56 2.62
N THR A 229 -5.19 -2.52 3.05
CA THR A 229 -5.01 -3.31 4.28
C THR A 229 -4.90 -4.78 3.89
N ILE A 230 -3.86 -5.45 4.36
CA ILE A 230 -3.47 -6.81 3.96
C ILE A 230 -3.45 -7.72 5.19
N ARG A 231 -3.87 -8.98 5.04
CA ARG A 231 -3.65 -10.01 6.09
C ARG A 231 -2.15 -10.20 6.33
N ARG A 232 -1.72 -10.20 7.59
CA ARG A 232 -0.30 -10.34 7.93
C ARG A 232 0.31 -11.64 7.39
N GLU A 233 -0.44 -12.73 7.47
CA GLU A 233 -0.04 -14.05 6.97
C GLU A 233 0.24 -14.06 5.46
N VAL A 234 -0.40 -13.17 4.68
CA VAL A 234 -0.18 -13.04 3.23
C VAL A 234 1.17 -12.41 2.96
N LEU A 235 1.54 -11.39 3.74
CA LEU A 235 2.86 -10.76 3.68
C LEU A 235 3.97 -11.74 4.11
N ASP A 236 3.72 -12.56 5.14
CA ASP A 236 4.66 -13.59 5.57
C ASP A 236 4.86 -14.68 4.51
N ARG A 237 3.75 -15.17 3.94
CA ARG A 237 3.76 -16.20 2.90
C ARG A 237 4.49 -15.74 1.64
N CYS A 238 4.33 -14.46 1.25
CA CYS A 238 4.96 -13.94 0.05
C CYS A 238 6.39 -13.41 0.30
N GLY A 239 6.80 -13.21 1.56
CA GLY A 239 8.11 -12.68 1.93
C GLY A 239 8.21 -11.15 1.82
N GLY A 240 7.10 -10.43 1.90
CA GLY A 240 7.07 -8.97 1.83
C GLY A 240 7.33 -8.39 0.44
N TYR A 241 8.00 -7.23 0.40
CA TYR A 241 8.34 -6.50 -0.83
C TYR A 241 9.68 -6.97 -1.40
N VAL A 242 9.77 -7.01 -2.73
CA VAL A 242 10.98 -7.40 -3.46
C VAL A 242 11.38 -6.29 -4.44
N ASP A 243 12.65 -5.91 -4.46
CA ASP A 243 13.17 -4.97 -5.46
C ASP A 243 13.70 -5.72 -6.68
N ASN A 244 12.88 -5.77 -7.73
CA ASN A 244 13.22 -6.35 -9.02
C ASN A 244 13.60 -5.28 -10.08
N GLY A 245 13.80 -4.02 -9.65
CA GLY A 245 14.03 -2.89 -10.55
C GLY A 245 12.78 -2.46 -11.34
N TRP A 246 11.59 -2.69 -10.79
CA TRP A 246 10.28 -2.22 -11.23
C TRP A 246 9.43 -1.87 -10.00
N PRO A 247 8.19 -1.35 -10.14
CA PRO A 247 7.41 -0.90 -8.99
C PRO A 247 7.14 -2.03 -8.01
N GLU A 248 7.50 -1.82 -6.75
CA GLU A 248 7.43 -2.79 -5.67
C GLU A 248 6.01 -3.17 -5.28
N ASP A 249 5.08 -2.21 -5.36
CA ASP A 249 3.66 -2.42 -5.10
C ASP A 249 3.03 -3.29 -6.20
N TYR A 250 3.34 -2.99 -7.46
CA TYR A 250 2.84 -3.76 -8.59
C TYR A 250 3.45 -5.16 -8.64
N ASP A 251 4.72 -5.32 -8.28
CA ASP A 251 5.34 -6.63 -8.05
C ASP A 251 4.55 -7.45 -7.04
N LEU A 252 4.24 -6.86 -5.87
CA LEU A 252 3.49 -7.52 -4.82
C LEU A 252 2.12 -7.99 -5.34
N TRP A 253 1.38 -7.15 -6.05
CA TRP A 253 0.06 -7.51 -6.60
C TRP A 253 0.14 -8.64 -7.61
N LEU A 254 1.10 -8.58 -8.54
CA LEU A 254 1.27 -9.62 -9.54
C LEU A 254 1.71 -10.94 -8.91
N ARG A 255 2.66 -10.92 -7.97
CA ARG A 255 3.14 -12.12 -7.26
C ARG A 255 2.03 -12.79 -6.44
N LEU A 256 1.27 -11.99 -5.69
CA LEU A 256 0.12 -12.49 -4.92
C LEU A 256 -0.98 -13.02 -5.85
N HIS A 257 -1.30 -12.33 -6.94
CA HIS A 257 -2.27 -12.79 -7.92
C HIS A 257 -1.86 -14.11 -8.58
N THR A 258 -0.60 -14.26 -8.99
CA THR A 258 -0.06 -15.52 -9.52
C THR A 258 -0.13 -16.65 -8.48
N ALA A 259 -0.01 -16.34 -7.19
CA ALA A 259 -0.19 -17.30 -6.10
C ALA A 259 -1.66 -17.57 -5.73
N GLY A 260 -2.63 -17.00 -6.46
CA GLY A 260 -4.06 -17.22 -6.28
C GLY A 260 -4.74 -16.30 -5.26
N SER A 261 -4.04 -15.27 -4.77
CA SER A 261 -4.65 -14.32 -3.82
C SER A 261 -5.73 -13.46 -4.47
N ARG A 262 -6.75 -13.12 -3.67
CA ARG A 262 -7.91 -12.32 -4.09
C ARG A 262 -7.89 -10.97 -3.42
N PHE A 263 -8.28 -9.94 -4.17
CA PHE A 263 -8.31 -8.56 -3.72
C PHE A 263 -9.69 -7.96 -3.89
N ALA A 264 -10.03 -6.97 -3.08
CA ALA A 264 -11.26 -6.20 -3.25
C ALA A 264 -11.03 -4.72 -2.94
N LYS A 265 -12.02 -3.88 -3.24
CA LYS A 265 -12.10 -2.52 -2.70
C LYS A 265 -13.43 -2.26 -2.04
N ILE A 266 -13.40 -1.43 -1.01
CA ILE A 266 -14.58 -0.80 -0.47
C ILE A 266 -15.00 0.34 -1.42
N PRO A 267 -16.27 0.40 -1.88
CA PRO A 267 -16.77 1.41 -2.82
C PRO A 267 -17.02 2.77 -2.13
N GLU A 268 -16.08 3.20 -1.30
CA GLU A 268 -16.08 4.47 -0.56
C GLU A 268 -14.69 5.09 -0.63
N ALA A 269 -14.63 6.41 -0.78
CA ALA A 269 -13.37 7.15 -0.82
C ALA A 269 -12.79 7.31 0.60
N LEU A 270 -12.09 6.29 1.09
CA LEU A 270 -11.52 6.24 2.45
C LEU A 270 -10.06 6.70 2.53
N HIS A 271 -9.48 7.07 1.39
CA HIS A 271 -8.08 7.49 1.28
C HIS A 271 -7.98 8.69 0.36
N GLU A 272 -7.39 9.79 0.84
CA GLU A 272 -7.04 10.91 -0.02
C GLU A 272 -5.57 10.78 -0.42
N TRP A 273 -5.32 10.80 -1.73
CA TRP A 273 -4.01 10.56 -2.33
C TRP A 273 -3.38 11.86 -2.82
N ARG A 274 -2.23 12.23 -2.26
CA ARG A 274 -1.61 13.51 -2.53
C ARG A 274 -0.97 13.53 -3.91
N GLU A 275 -1.27 14.60 -4.64
CA GLU A 275 -0.67 14.96 -5.90
C GLU A 275 0.41 16.04 -5.72
N GLY A 276 1.61 15.72 -6.19
CA GLY A 276 2.78 16.58 -6.11
C GLY A 276 3.92 16.12 -7.01
N ASP A 277 4.91 16.99 -7.20
CA ASP A 277 6.00 16.75 -8.16
C ASP A 277 7.02 15.72 -7.65
N ARG A 278 7.08 15.50 -6.33
CA ARG A 278 8.04 14.59 -5.67
C ARG A 278 7.58 13.14 -5.63
N ARG A 279 6.37 12.82 -6.09
CA ARG A 279 5.84 11.43 -6.09
C ARG A 279 6.80 10.49 -6.82
N LEU A 280 7.07 9.33 -6.22
CA LEU A 280 7.97 8.34 -6.80
C LEU A 280 7.52 7.91 -8.21
N THR A 281 6.21 7.84 -8.45
CA THR A 281 5.66 7.56 -9.78
C THR A 281 6.04 8.58 -10.86
N ARG A 282 6.58 9.75 -10.49
CA ARG A 282 7.08 10.78 -11.40
C ARG A 282 8.61 10.87 -11.44
N THR A 283 9.25 10.58 -10.32
CA THR A 283 10.69 10.86 -10.12
C THR A 283 11.55 9.60 -10.22
N ASP A 284 11.01 8.43 -9.92
CA ASP A 284 11.76 7.18 -9.88
C ASP A 284 11.56 6.36 -11.17
N SER A 285 12.69 6.00 -11.78
CA SER A 285 12.74 5.22 -13.02
C SER A 285 12.05 3.85 -12.94
N ARG A 286 11.91 3.28 -11.73
CA ARG A 286 11.19 2.02 -11.49
C ARG A 286 9.74 2.11 -11.98
N TYR A 287 9.09 3.26 -11.90
CA TYR A 287 7.71 3.47 -12.36
C TYR A 287 7.59 3.82 -13.85
N SER A 288 8.66 3.64 -14.64
CA SER A 288 8.58 3.83 -16.08
C SER A 288 7.67 2.78 -16.75
N VAL A 289 7.01 3.17 -17.85
CA VAL A 289 6.20 2.26 -18.67
C VAL A 289 6.98 1.01 -19.09
N GLU A 290 8.29 1.12 -19.31
CA GLU A 290 9.12 -0.05 -19.66
C GLU A 290 9.21 -1.06 -18.52
N ASN A 291 9.34 -0.59 -17.29
CA ASN A 291 9.44 -1.44 -16.10
C ASN A 291 8.10 -2.07 -15.73
N PHE A 292 6.97 -1.37 -15.94
CA PHE A 292 5.64 -1.99 -15.89
C PHE A 292 5.50 -3.13 -16.90
N ILE A 293 5.97 -2.96 -18.14
CA ILE A 293 5.95 -4.04 -19.15
C ILE A 293 6.87 -5.20 -18.77
N ARG A 294 8.04 -4.92 -18.17
CA ARG A 294 8.94 -5.97 -17.66
C ARG A 294 8.28 -6.79 -16.56
N ALA A 295 7.64 -6.13 -15.58
CA ALA A 295 6.91 -6.80 -14.50
C ALA A 295 5.78 -7.69 -15.07
N LYS A 296 4.91 -7.11 -15.92
CA LYS A 296 3.83 -7.87 -16.59
C LYS A 296 4.36 -9.09 -17.34
N THR A 297 5.43 -8.91 -18.13
CA THR A 297 6.03 -10.00 -18.91
C THR A 297 6.54 -11.11 -17.99
N HIS A 298 7.21 -10.76 -16.90
CA HIS A 298 7.73 -11.72 -15.92
C HIS A 298 6.62 -12.61 -15.37
N TYR A 299 5.52 -12.00 -14.92
CA TYR A 299 4.40 -12.73 -14.30
C TYR A 299 3.45 -13.38 -15.31
N LEU A 300 3.32 -12.84 -16.54
CA LEU A 300 2.64 -13.52 -17.63
C LEU A 300 3.30 -14.86 -17.96
N VAL A 301 4.64 -14.90 -18.01
CA VAL A 301 5.42 -16.12 -18.31
C VAL A 301 5.32 -17.17 -17.20
N GLN A 302 5.18 -16.74 -15.95
CA GLN A 302 5.04 -17.65 -14.81
C GLN A 302 3.60 -18.11 -14.56
N GLY A 303 2.61 -17.37 -15.06
CA GLY A 303 1.19 -17.68 -14.92
C GLY A 303 0.55 -18.02 -16.27
N PRO A 304 -0.21 -17.10 -16.89
CA PRO A 304 -1.01 -17.40 -18.09
C PRO A 304 -0.28 -18.02 -19.30
N LEU A 305 1.04 -17.83 -19.42
CA LEU A 305 1.86 -18.36 -20.52
C LEU A 305 2.75 -19.53 -20.09
N ASN A 306 2.57 -20.07 -18.88
CA ASN A 306 3.42 -21.14 -18.37
C ASN A 306 3.31 -22.42 -19.21
N ASP A 307 2.09 -22.79 -19.60
CA ASP A 307 1.81 -24.03 -20.35
C ASP A 307 2.03 -23.88 -21.86
N SER A 308 1.76 -22.69 -22.40
CA SER A 308 1.94 -22.38 -23.83
C SER A 308 2.66 -21.04 -23.99
N LYS A 309 3.94 -21.12 -24.33
CA LYS A 309 4.78 -19.94 -24.61
C LYS A 309 4.53 -19.38 -26.02
N LYS A 310 3.29 -19.36 -26.47
CA LYS A 310 2.86 -18.85 -27.78
C LYS A 310 1.84 -17.74 -27.59
N VAL A 311 2.03 -16.64 -28.31
CA VAL A 311 1.10 -15.50 -28.24
C VAL A 311 0.75 -14.94 -29.61
N ILE A 312 -0.47 -14.42 -29.68
CA ILE A 312 -0.88 -13.44 -30.69
C ILE A 312 -1.09 -12.10 -29.98
N ILE A 313 -0.57 -11.01 -30.54
CA ILE A 313 -0.72 -9.69 -29.93
C ILE A 313 -1.73 -8.86 -30.71
N TRP A 314 -2.84 -8.50 -30.09
CA TRP A 314 -3.76 -7.52 -30.65
C TRP A 314 -3.19 -6.11 -30.46
N GLY A 315 -2.77 -5.49 -31.55
CA GLY A 315 -2.19 -4.15 -31.63
C GLY A 315 -0.76 -4.16 -32.17
N ALA A 316 -0.56 -3.83 -33.45
CA ALA A 316 0.78 -3.73 -34.05
C ALA A 316 1.46 -2.35 -33.85
N GLY A 317 0.87 -1.50 -32.99
CA GLY A 317 1.34 -0.15 -32.68
C GLY A 317 2.55 -0.08 -31.74
N GLN A 318 2.81 1.10 -31.17
CA GLN A 318 3.95 1.30 -30.25
C GLN A 318 3.90 0.35 -29.05
N MET A 319 2.73 0.19 -28.42
CA MET A 319 2.60 -0.63 -27.22
C MET A 319 2.83 -2.12 -27.51
N GLY A 320 2.13 -2.70 -28.49
CA GLY A 320 2.38 -4.09 -28.90
C GLY A 320 3.83 -4.34 -29.34
N ARG A 321 4.52 -3.37 -29.95
CA ARG A 321 5.97 -3.47 -30.26
C ARG A 321 6.87 -3.52 -29.02
N ARG A 322 6.46 -2.87 -27.91
CA ARG A 322 7.19 -2.91 -26.63
C ARG A 322 6.90 -4.21 -25.88
N VAL A 323 5.64 -4.62 -25.80
CA VAL A 323 5.21 -5.89 -25.18
C VAL A 323 5.88 -7.09 -25.87
N SER A 324 5.76 -7.19 -27.21
CA SER A 324 6.42 -8.25 -28.00
C SER A 324 7.94 -8.33 -27.79
N LYS A 325 8.61 -7.20 -27.62
CA LYS A 325 10.07 -7.17 -27.39
C LYS A 325 10.46 -7.93 -26.13
N HIS A 326 9.71 -7.75 -25.04
CA HIS A 326 10.01 -8.39 -23.76
C HIS A 326 9.57 -9.86 -23.76
N LEU A 327 8.43 -10.17 -24.37
CA LEU A 327 7.97 -11.56 -24.55
C LEU A 327 8.98 -12.39 -25.34
N LEU A 328 9.47 -11.88 -26.48
CA LEU A 328 10.50 -12.57 -27.28
C LEU A 328 11.80 -12.78 -26.48
N ARG A 329 12.21 -11.80 -25.67
CA ARG A 329 13.39 -11.93 -24.78
C ARG A 329 13.19 -12.97 -23.68
N ALA A 330 11.95 -13.18 -23.25
CA ALA A 330 11.58 -14.21 -22.29
C ALA A 330 11.36 -15.60 -22.93
N GLY A 331 11.63 -15.74 -24.24
CA GLY A 331 11.47 -16.99 -24.98
C GLY A 331 10.03 -17.34 -25.32
N VAL A 332 9.12 -16.35 -25.35
CA VAL A 332 7.75 -16.51 -25.84
C VAL A 332 7.74 -16.34 -27.36
N GLU A 333 7.19 -17.32 -28.05
CA GLU A 333 6.98 -17.32 -29.49
C GLU A 333 5.83 -16.37 -29.87
N LEU A 334 6.12 -15.45 -30.78
CA LEU A 334 5.14 -14.51 -31.32
C LEU A 334 4.65 -14.98 -32.68
N LEU A 335 3.38 -15.38 -32.76
CA LEU A 335 2.80 -15.99 -33.95
C LEU A 335 2.27 -14.94 -34.94
N ALA A 336 1.56 -13.93 -34.43
CA ALA A 336 0.96 -12.87 -35.23
C ALA A 336 0.74 -11.59 -34.42
N PHE A 337 0.53 -10.49 -35.13
CA PHE A 337 -0.15 -9.31 -34.62
C PHE A 337 -1.53 -9.19 -35.25
N VAL A 338 -2.51 -8.67 -34.50
CA VAL A 338 -3.81 -8.24 -35.05
C VAL A 338 -3.84 -6.72 -35.11
N ASP A 339 -4.27 -6.12 -36.22
CA ASP A 339 -4.47 -4.66 -36.32
C ASP A 339 -5.65 -4.35 -37.24
N ILE A 340 -6.36 -3.25 -36.97
CA ILE A 340 -7.51 -2.81 -37.77
C ILE A 340 -7.11 -1.88 -38.92
N ASP A 341 -5.86 -1.40 -38.94
CA ASP A 341 -5.38 -0.50 -39.99
C ASP A 341 -5.06 -1.30 -41.27
N PRO A 342 -5.83 -1.12 -42.37
CA PRO A 342 -5.63 -1.86 -43.61
C PRO A 342 -4.25 -1.63 -44.23
N LYS A 343 -3.57 -0.53 -43.89
CA LYS A 343 -2.20 -0.27 -44.35
C LYS A 343 -1.16 -1.15 -43.67
N LYS A 344 -1.46 -1.69 -42.49
CA LYS A 344 -0.55 -2.58 -41.75
C LYS A 344 -0.80 -4.04 -42.05
N ILE A 345 -2.05 -4.44 -42.29
CA ILE A 345 -2.45 -5.82 -42.58
C ILE A 345 -1.64 -6.35 -43.79
N GLY A 346 -1.17 -7.60 -43.69
CA GLY A 346 -0.30 -8.25 -44.67
C GLY A 346 1.20 -7.93 -44.55
N ASN A 347 1.58 -6.89 -43.80
CA ASN A 347 2.99 -6.63 -43.49
C ASN A 347 3.48 -7.51 -42.33
N THR A 348 4.79 -7.51 -42.10
CA THR A 348 5.40 -8.18 -40.95
C THR A 348 5.92 -7.19 -39.91
N ARG A 349 5.98 -7.65 -38.67
CA ARG A 349 6.57 -6.94 -37.54
C ARG A 349 7.28 -7.95 -36.64
N ARG A 350 8.58 -7.73 -36.39
CA ARG A 350 9.42 -8.67 -35.60
C ARG A 350 9.32 -10.13 -36.10
N GLY A 351 9.22 -10.31 -37.42
CA GLY A 351 9.07 -11.64 -38.04
C GLY A 351 7.66 -12.20 -38.07
N ALA A 352 6.70 -11.64 -37.31
CA ALA A 352 5.31 -12.09 -37.28
C ALA A 352 4.45 -11.31 -38.29
N LEU A 353 3.47 -11.98 -38.91
CA LEU A 353 2.50 -11.36 -39.81
C LEU A 353 1.52 -10.46 -39.04
N ILE A 354 1.11 -9.34 -39.64
CA ILE A 354 0.00 -8.52 -39.15
C ILE A 354 -1.25 -8.97 -39.90
N ILE A 355 -2.19 -9.57 -39.18
CA ILE A 355 -3.45 -10.10 -39.69
C ILE A 355 -4.62 -9.18 -39.31
N SER A 356 -5.73 -9.33 -40.02
CA SER A 356 -6.98 -8.66 -39.66
C SER A 356 -7.70 -9.38 -38.50
N PRO A 357 -8.63 -8.70 -37.79
CA PRO A 357 -9.50 -9.35 -36.81
C PRO A 357 -10.27 -10.56 -37.36
N GLU A 358 -10.67 -10.53 -38.63
CA GLU A 358 -11.44 -11.60 -39.29
C GLU A 358 -10.59 -12.86 -39.52
N GLU A 359 -9.27 -12.70 -39.69
CA GLU A 359 -8.34 -13.82 -39.87
C GLU A 359 -7.99 -14.51 -38.54
N LEU A 360 -8.14 -13.81 -37.42
CA LEU A 360 -7.70 -14.23 -36.09
C LEU A 360 -8.22 -15.62 -35.67
N PRO A 361 -9.51 -15.97 -35.79
CA PRO A 361 -10.00 -17.29 -35.36
C PRO A 361 -9.28 -18.42 -36.09
N SER A 362 -9.09 -18.28 -37.40
CA SER A 362 -8.41 -19.31 -38.23
C SER A 362 -6.92 -19.46 -37.89
N VAL A 363 -6.26 -18.36 -37.50
CA VAL A 363 -4.85 -18.37 -37.13
C VAL A 363 -4.66 -18.96 -35.73
N ALA A 364 -5.56 -18.63 -34.80
CA ALA A 364 -5.56 -19.19 -33.45
C ALA A 364 -5.78 -20.72 -33.48
N GLU A 365 -6.79 -21.19 -34.21
CA GLU A 365 -7.10 -22.63 -34.33
C GLU A 365 -5.94 -23.43 -34.91
N ARG A 366 -5.31 -22.93 -35.99
CA ARG A 366 -4.13 -23.58 -36.61
C ARG A 366 -2.87 -23.55 -35.75
N SER A 367 -2.85 -22.74 -34.70
CA SER A 367 -1.68 -22.53 -33.85
C SER A 367 -1.85 -23.11 -32.44
N ASP A 368 -2.78 -24.05 -32.28
CA ASP A 368 -3.09 -24.70 -30.99
C ASP A 368 -3.59 -23.70 -29.93
N ASN A 369 -4.46 -22.77 -30.36
CA ASN A 369 -5.15 -21.78 -29.53
C ASN A 369 -4.20 -21.02 -28.55
N PRO A 370 -3.25 -20.23 -29.08
CA PRO A 370 -2.32 -19.45 -28.27
C PRO A 370 -3.05 -18.36 -27.48
N LEU A 371 -2.45 -17.88 -26.40
CA LEU A 371 -3.01 -16.76 -25.64
C LEU A 371 -2.98 -15.47 -26.47
N ILE A 372 -4.11 -14.75 -26.51
CA ILE A 372 -4.19 -13.44 -27.16
C ILE A 372 -3.91 -12.33 -26.14
N LEU A 373 -2.93 -11.47 -26.42
CA LEU A 373 -2.63 -10.30 -25.58
C LEU A 373 -3.10 -9.01 -26.27
N ALA A 374 -4.08 -8.34 -25.68
CA ALA A 374 -4.59 -7.06 -26.18
C ALA A 374 -3.74 -5.89 -25.66
N ALA A 375 -2.92 -5.31 -26.54
CA ALA A 375 -1.92 -4.29 -26.23
C ALA A 375 -2.22 -2.95 -26.92
N VAL A 376 -3.44 -2.44 -26.75
CA VAL A 376 -3.92 -1.19 -27.39
C VAL A 376 -4.40 -0.18 -26.34
N PRO A 377 -3.58 0.83 -25.97
CA PRO A 377 -3.91 1.79 -24.91
C PRO A 377 -4.92 2.88 -25.33
N SER A 378 -5.34 2.88 -26.61
CA SER A 378 -6.28 3.88 -27.12
C SER A 378 -7.61 3.81 -26.39
N ARG A 379 -8.14 4.97 -26.00
CA ARG A 379 -9.42 5.06 -25.28
C ARG A 379 -10.54 4.37 -26.06
N GLY A 380 -11.28 3.48 -25.40
CA GLY A 380 -12.38 2.72 -26.01
C GLY A 380 -11.94 1.48 -26.80
N ALA A 381 -10.66 1.35 -27.17
CA ALA A 381 -10.18 0.19 -27.93
C ALA A 381 -10.33 -1.11 -27.14
N ARG A 382 -10.03 -1.11 -25.83
CA ARG A 382 -10.20 -2.28 -24.97
C ARG A 382 -11.65 -2.81 -24.98
N SER A 383 -12.64 -1.92 -24.90
CA SER A 383 -14.05 -2.33 -24.95
C SER A 383 -14.42 -2.98 -26.28
N LEU A 384 -13.96 -2.42 -27.40
CA LEU A 384 -14.18 -2.98 -28.74
C LEU A 384 -13.49 -4.33 -28.93
N ILE A 385 -12.27 -4.48 -28.41
CA ILE A 385 -11.53 -5.76 -28.48
C ILE A 385 -12.26 -6.81 -27.64
N ARG A 386 -12.70 -6.48 -26.42
CA ARG A 386 -13.50 -7.38 -25.58
C ARG A 386 -14.78 -7.80 -26.28
N GLU A 387 -15.53 -6.87 -26.87
CA GLU A 387 -16.75 -7.17 -27.61
C GLU A 387 -16.48 -8.13 -28.77
N ASN A 388 -15.41 -7.89 -29.54
CA ASN A 388 -15.03 -8.75 -30.65
C ASN A 388 -14.66 -10.18 -30.19
N LEU A 389 -13.77 -10.30 -29.20
CA LEU A 389 -13.30 -11.59 -28.71
C LEU A 389 -14.40 -12.37 -27.97
N ASN A 390 -15.21 -11.70 -27.15
CA ASN A 390 -16.37 -12.31 -26.50
C ASN A 390 -17.41 -12.78 -27.53
N GLY A 391 -17.57 -12.05 -28.65
CA GLY A 391 -18.43 -12.46 -29.78
C GLY A 391 -17.98 -13.77 -30.44
N LEU A 392 -16.70 -14.16 -30.29
CA LEU A 392 -16.16 -15.44 -30.73
C LEU A 392 -16.32 -16.56 -29.68
N GLY A 393 -16.93 -16.26 -28.52
CA GLY A 393 -17.05 -17.18 -27.40
C GLY A 393 -15.79 -17.30 -26.54
N TRP A 394 -14.79 -16.43 -26.75
CA TRP A 394 -13.57 -16.39 -25.95
C TRP A 394 -13.78 -15.60 -24.65
N VAL A 395 -13.10 -16.01 -23.60
CA VAL A 395 -13.25 -15.48 -22.24
C VAL A 395 -11.96 -14.80 -21.80
N GLU A 396 -12.08 -13.57 -21.29
CA GLU A 396 -10.94 -12.85 -20.73
C GLU A 396 -10.38 -13.58 -19.49
N GLY A 397 -9.05 -13.69 -19.42
CA GLY A 397 -8.35 -14.48 -18.42
C GLY A 397 -8.16 -15.95 -18.80
N ARG A 398 -8.74 -16.41 -19.92
CA ARG A 398 -8.53 -17.76 -20.46
C ARG A 398 -7.92 -17.72 -21.85
N GLU A 399 -8.68 -17.30 -22.85
CA GLU A 399 -8.22 -17.25 -24.24
C GLU A 399 -7.53 -15.91 -24.55
N TYR A 400 -7.87 -14.83 -23.83
CA TYR A 400 -7.22 -13.54 -24.01
C TYR A 400 -7.03 -12.74 -22.72
N ILE A 401 -6.05 -11.84 -22.70
CA ILE A 401 -5.76 -10.92 -21.59
C ILE A 401 -5.48 -9.51 -22.14
N CYS A 402 -6.06 -8.48 -21.55
CA CYS A 402 -5.70 -7.09 -21.83
C CYS A 402 -4.45 -6.68 -21.05
N VAL A 403 -3.48 -6.05 -21.73
CA VAL A 403 -2.19 -5.65 -21.14
C VAL A 403 -1.86 -4.16 -21.27
N ALA A 404 -2.73 -3.38 -21.90
CA ALA A 404 -2.58 -1.93 -22.10
C ALA A 404 -3.90 -1.20 -22.33
#